data_AF-A0A6A3TVG9-F1
#
_entry.id   AF-A0A6A3TVG9-F1
#
_cell.length_a   1.000
_cell.length_b   1.000
_cell.length_c   1.000
_cell.angle_alpha   90.00
_cell.angle_beta   90.00
_cell.angle_gamma   90.00
#
_symmetry.space_group_name_H-M   'P 1'
#
loop_
_entity.id
_entity.type
_entity.pdbx_description
1 polymer ?
#
loop_
_entity_poly.entity_id
_entity_poly.type
_entity_poly.pdbx_seq_one_letter_code
_entity_poly.pdbx_strand_id
1 'polypeptide(L)'
;MVIDNTETDRDMDEDEDILPGAMPRGLKNIIDVMYADINNPEIATDEYFADRTILTTTNAVVQRINEAVSQRLSGDSHEYLSVDSVDDDNEGNFFEPEVLHTVNSNGIPPHKLTLKEGAPIMMMRNLNPD
;
A
#
# COMPACT_ATOMS: atom_id res chain seq x y z
N MET A 1 -19.63 31.00 42.50
CA MET A 1 -19.15 29.66 42.12
C MET A 1 -19.24 29.61 40.61
N VAL A 2 -18.13 29.91 39.94
CA VAL A 2 -18.03 29.84 38.48
C VAL A 2 -17.52 28.44 38.21
N ILE A 3 -18.37 27.60 37.64
CA ILE A 3 -17.98 26.28 37.15
C ILE A 3 -17.16 26.56 35.90
N ASP A 4 -15.84 26.42 36.04
CA ASP A 4 -14.91 26.42 34.93
C ASP A 4 -15.18 25.16 34.12
N ASN A 5 -15.85 25.32 32.98
CA ASN A 5 -15.95 24.27 31.97
C ASN A 5 -14.60 24.29 31.24
N THR A 6 -13.58 23.70 31.86
CA THR A 6 -12.42 23.22 31.11
C THR A 6 -12.97 22.14 30.19
N GLU A 7 -13.21 22.48 28.91
CA GLU A 7 -13.32 21.47 27.86
C GLU A 7 -12.06 20.61 27.97
N THR A 8 -12.19 19.47 28.63
CA THR A 8 -11.17 18.43 28.68
C THR A 8 -10.79 18.12 27.24
N ASP A 9 -9.50 18.28 26.96
CA ASP A 9 -8.81 17.91 25.72
C ASP A 9 -9.62 16.85 24.96
N ARG A 10 -10.32 17.26 23.91
CA ARG A 10 -10.77 16.29 22.92
C ARG A 10 -9.47 15.72 22.38
N ASP A 11 -9.22 14.45 22.64
CA ASP A 11 -8.10 13.72 22.07
C ASP A 11 -8.20 13.88 20.54
N MET A 12 -7.53 14.88 19.98
CA MET A 12 -7.63 15.25 18.55
C MET A 12 -7.24 14.09 17.63
N ASP A 13 -6.56 13.09 18.19
CA ASP A 13 -6.18 11.88 17.51
C ASP A 13 -7.38 10.94 17.28
N GLU A 14 -8.46 10.98 18.08
CA GLU A 14 -9.61 10.04 17.94
C GLU A 14 -10.38 10.32 16.64
N ASP A 15 -10.47 11.59 16.26
CA ASP A 15 -11.13 12.00 15.03
C ASP A 15 -10.34 11.61 13.77
N GLU A 16 -9.00 11.49 13.85
CA GLU A 16 -8.16 11.04 12.72
C GLU A 16 -8.44 9.59 12.32
N ASP A 17 -8.76 8.71 13.27
CA ASP A 17 -9.07 7.31 13.03
C ASP A 17 -10.43 7.10 12.32
N ILE A 18 -11.30 8.12 12.31
CA ILE A 18 -12.67 8.03 11.80
C ILE A 18 -12.76 8.51 10.33
N LEU A 19 -11.71 9.13 9.79
CA LEU A 19 -11.72 9.65 8.42
C LEU A 19 -11.78 8.51 7.37
N PRO A 20 -12.54 8.67 6.28
CA PRO A 20 -12.54 7.70 5.18
C PRO A 20 -11.14 7.52 4.60
N GLY A 21 -10.63 6.28 4.67
CA GLY A 21 -9.27 5.95 4.21
C GLY A 21 -8.17 6.13 5.27
N ALA A 22 -8.51 6.56 6.50
CA ALA A 22 -7.56 6.60 7.60
C ALA A 22 -7.00 5.21 7.91
N MET A 23 -5.72 5.20 8.29
CA MET A 23 -5.04 4.03 8.82
C MET A 23 -5.26 4.00 10.34
N PRO A 24 -5.97 2.99 10.88
CA PRO A 24 -6.22 2.92 12.31
C PRO A 24 -4.90 2.90 13.09
N ARG A 25 -4.83 3.62 14.22
CA ARG A 25 -3.62 3.65 15.07
C ARG A 25 -3.05 2.27 15.40
N GLY A 26 -3.92 1.31 15.70
CA GLY A 26 -3.48 -0.07 15.96
C GLY A 26 -2.72 -0.69 14.79
N LEU A 27 -3.16 -0.42 13.56
CA LEU A 27 -2.48 -0.89 12.36
C LEU A 27 -1.14 -0.16 12.16
N LYS A 28 -1.12 1.16 12.34
CA LYS A 28 0.12 1.96 12.27
C LYS A 28 1.18 1.43 13.24
N ASN A 29 0.80 1.17 14.49
CA ASN A 29 1.68 0.63 15.54
C ASN A 29 2.26 -0.73 15.17
N ILE A 30 1.45 -1.63 14.59
CA ILE A 30 1.95 -2.94 14.14
C ILE A 30 3.03 -2.73 13.07
N ILE A 31 2.78 -1.87 12.07
CA ILE A 31 3.77 -1.61 11.02
C ILE A 31 5.03 -0.98 11.63
N ASP A 32 4.90 -0.05 12.59
CA ASP A 32 6.04 0.59 13.28
C ASP A 32 6.92 -0.44 13.99
N VAL A 33 6.31 -1.40 14.69
CA VAL A 33 7.05 -2.45 15.40
C VAL A 33 7.66 -3.47 14.43
N MET A 34 6.89 -3.90 13.43
CA MET A 34 7.34 -4.93 12.49
C MET A 34 8.47 -4.41 11.60
N TYR A 35 8.38 -3.17 11.15
CA TYR A 35 9.28 -2.59 10.16
C TYR A 35 10.13 -1.41 10.70
N ALA A 36 10.46 -1.42 12.00
CA ALA A 36 11.24 -0.36 12.65
C ALA A 36 12.60 -0.11 11.97
N ASP A 37 13.27 -1.19 11.57
CA ASP A 37 14.63 -1.16 11.01
C ASP A 37 14.65 -1.32 9.48
N ILE A 38 13.53 -1.05 8.80
CA ILE A 38 13.38 -1.30 7.36
C ILE A 38 14.40 -0.54 6.47
N ASN A 39 14.99 0.53 7.00
CA ASN A 39 16.00 1.34 6.29
C ASN A 39 17.43 1.04 6.73
N ASN A 40 17.65 0.04 7.59
CA ASN A 40 18.98 -0.39 7.98
C ASN A 40 19.40 -1.59 7.10
N PRO A 41 20.34 -1.42 6.15
CA PRO A 41 20.70 -2.48 5.22
C PRO A 41 21.40 -3.68 5.88
N GLU A 42 21.94 -3.52 7.09
CA GLU A 42 22.51 -4.64 7.86
C GLU A 42 21.44 -5.51 8.53
N ILE A 43 20.22 -4.98 8.71
CA ILE A 43 19.11 -5.65 9.39
C ILE A 43 18.02 -6.06 8.40
N ALA A 44 17.67 -5.20 7.44
CA ALA A 44 16.62 -5.39 6.45
C ALA A 44 17.04 -6.36 5.33
N THR A 45 17.48 -7.57 5.71
CA THR A 45 17.80 -8.67 4.79
C THR A 45 16.53 -9.40 4.32
N ASP A 46 16.68 -10.36 3.42
CA ASP A 46 15.57 -11.19 2.94
C ASP A 46 14.89 -11.93 4.10
N GLU A 47 15.66 -12.47 5.07
CA GLU A 47 15.13 -13.14 6.26
C GLU A 47 14.32 -12.19 7.14
N TYR A 48 14.75 -10.93 7.28
CA TYR A 48 14.01 -9.93 8.03
C TYR A 48 12.60 -9.76 7.47
N PHE A 49 12.45 -9.63 6.15
CA PHE A 49 11.13 -9.50 5.53
C PHE A 49 10.33 -10.82 5.60
N ALA A 50 10.98 -11.97 5.42
CA ALA A 50 10.33 -13.27 5.50
C ALA A 50 9.71 -13.52 6.89
N ASP A 51 10.45 -13.25 7.96
CA ASP A 51 9.99 -13.47 9.34
C ASP A 51 8.96 -12.43 9.82
N ARG A 52 8.80 -11.33 9.08
CA ARG A 52 8.01 -10.15 9.49
C ARG A 52 6.79 -9.87 8.62
N THR A 53 6.27 -10.90 7.94
CA THR A 53 5.10 -10.77 7.07
C THR A 53 3.82 -10.46 7.86
N ILE A 54 3.10 -9.41 7.47
CA ILE A 54 1.77 -9.08 8.02
C ILE A 54 0.70 -9.72 7.14
N LEU A 55 -0.07 -10.66 7.71
CA LEU A 55 -1.20 -11.30 7.04
C LEU A 55 -2.53 -10.67 7.47
N THR A 56 -3.41 -10.39 6.51
CA THR A 56 -4.76 -9.85 6.79
C THR A 56 -5.83 -10.56 5.97
N THR A 57 -7.10 -10.29 6.26
CA THR A 57 -8.26 -11.00 5.68
C THR A 57 -8.66 -10.50 4.30
N THR A 58 -8.28 -9.28 3.89
CA THR A 58 -8.73 -8.68 2.61
C THR A 58 -7.60 -7.98 1.87
N ASN A 59 -7.60 -8.09 0.55
CA ASN A 59 -6.61 -7.43 -0.31
C ASN A 59 -6.66 -5.89 -0.18
N ALA A 60 -7.81 -5.31 0.12
CA ALA A 60 -7.94 -3.88 0.34
C ALA A 60 -7.13 -3.40 1.57
N VAL A 61 -7.08 -4.20 2.63
CA VAL A 61 -6.25 -3.91 3.81
C VAL A 61 -4.78 -4.18 3.51
N VAL A 62 -4.47 -5.27 2.80
CA VAL A 62 -3.10 -5.56 2.32
C VAL A 62 -2.53 -4.39 1.52
N GLN A 63 -3.31 -3.83 0.58
CA GLN A 63 -2.88 -2.70 -0.23
C GLN A 63 -2.49 -1.49 0.62
N ARG A 64 -3.33 -1.13 1.60
CA ARG A 64 -3.05 -0.01 2.52
C ARG A 64 -1.78 -0.25 3.35
N ILE A 65 -1.57 -1.48 3.82
CA ILE A 65 -0.37 -1.85 4.56
C ILE A 65 0.86 -1.74 3.67
N ASN A 66 0.82 -2.31 2.47
CA ASN A 66 1.94 -2.29 1.52
C ASN A 66 2.30 -0.85 1.12
N GLU A 67 1.30 0.00 0.90
CA GLU A 67 1.50 1.44 0.64
C GLU A 67 2.15 2.14 1.83
N ALA A 68 1.66 1.92 3.05
CA ALA A 68 2.22 2.52 4.26
C ALA A 68 3.66 2.05 4.54
N VAL A 69 3.97 0.76 4.31
CA VAL A 69 5.32 0.21 4.42
C VAL A 69 6.24 0.81 3.36
N SER A 70 5.79 0.86 2.10
CA SER A 70 6.55 1.45 0.99
C SER A 70 6.88 2.92 1.23
N GLN A 71 5.95 3.69 1.79
CA GLN A 71 6.20 5.09 2.15
C GLN A 71 7.34 5.27 3.16
N ARG A 72 7.62 4.28 4.01
CA ARG A 72 8.70 4.31 5.01
C ARG A 72 10.07 3.98 4.46
N LEU A 73 10.14 3.25 3.35
CA LEU A 73 11.41 2.96 2.69
C LEU A 73 12.11 4.25 2.26
N SER A 74 13.37 4.39 2.66
CA SER A 74 14.28 5.41 2.17
C SER A 74 14.69 5.03 0.75
N GLY A 75 14.54 5.96 -0.18
CA GLY A 75 14.85 5.72 -1.59
C GLY A 75 13.83 6.41 -2.48
N ASP A 76 14.28 6.71 -3.69
CA ASP A 76 13.42 7.32 -4.70
C ASP A 76 12.35 6.33 -5.15
N SER A 77 11.11 6.82 -5.23
CA SER A 77 10.02 6.06 -5.81
C SER A 77 10.10 6.11 -7.33
N HIS A 78 9.99 4.95 -7.97
CA HIS A 78 9.83 4.83 -9.42
C HIS A 78 8.40 4.39 -9.74
N GLU A 79 7.75 5.12 -10.63
CA GLU A 79 6.39 4.81 -11.08
C GLU A 79 6.43 4.13 -12.46
N TYR A 80 5.75 2.99 -12.56
CA TYR A 80 5.55 2.25 -13.79
C TYR A 80 4.06 2.31 -14.14
N LEU A 81 3.76 2.81 -15.34
CA LEU A 81 2.41 2.88 -15.88
C LEU A 81 2.21 1.74 -16.87
N SER A 82 1.11 1.03 -16.73
CA SER A 82 0.70 0.01 -17.69
C SER A 82 0.22 0.65 -19.00
N VAL A 83 0.21 -0.16 -20.05
CA VAL A 83 -0.36 0.18 -21.35
C VAL A 83 -1.44 -0.87 -21.61
N ASP A 84 -2.68 -0.51 -21.29
CA ASP A 84 -3.82 -1.42 -21.32
C ASP A 84 -4.54 -1.35 -22.67
N SER A 85 -4.97 -2.51 -23.18
CA SER A 85 -5.78 -2.63 -24.40
C SER A 85 -6.68 -3.85 -24.31
N VAL A 86 -7.77 -3.87 -25.08
CA VAL A 86 -8.69 -5.00 -25.18
C VAL A 86 -8.58 -5.61 -26.57
N ASP A 87 -8.37 -6.92 -26.66
CA ASP A 87 -8.14 -7.62 -27.95
C ASP A 87 -9.28 -7.42 -28.98
N ASP A 88 -10.52 -7.29 -28.51
CA ASP A 88 -11.71 -7.05 -29.36
C ASP A 88 -12.01 -5.57 -29.62
N ASP A 89 -11.21 -4.63 -29.09
CA ASP A 89 -11.34 -3.18 -29.29
C ASP A 89 -10.16 -2.60 -30.09
N ASN A 90 -9.92 -3.17 -31.28
CA ASN A 90 -8.79 -2.78 -32.13
C ASN A 90 -8.83 -1.31 -32.59
N GLU A 91 -10.00 -0.68 -32.59
CA GLU A 91 -10.16 0.73 -32.95
C GLU A 91 -10.10 1.67 -31.72
N GLY A 92 -10.07 1.13 -30.50
CA GLY A 92 -10.04 1.90 -29.25
C GLY A 92 -11.29 2.75 -29.01
N ASN A 93 -12.43 2.32 -29.57
CA ASN A 93 -13.67 3.09 -29.60
C ASN A 93 -14.67 2.62 -28.54
N PHE A 94 -14.48 1.41 -27.98
CA PHE A 94 -15.43 0.81 -27.03
C PHE A 94 -15.06 1.07 -25.58
N PHE A 95 -13.77 1.19 -25.26
CA PHE A 95 -13.30 1.46 -23.91
C PHE A 95 -12.40 2.69 -23.85
N GLU A 96 -12.79 3.66 -23.03
CA GLU A 96 -11.93 4.79 -22.72
C GLU A 96 -10.72 4.31 -21.89
N PRO A 97 -9.50 4.84 -22.14
CA PRO A 97 -8.31 4.47 -21.38
C PRO A 97 -8.49 4.61 -19.86
N GLU A 98 -9.20 5.65 -19.43
CA GLU A 98 -9.51 5.90 -18.02
C GLU A 98 -10.29 4.76 -17.37
N VAL A 99 -11.16 4.07 -18.13
CA VAL A 99 -11.88 2.89 -17.63
C VAL A 99 -10.91 1.74 -17.45
N LEU A 100 -10.02 1.51 -18.42
CA LEU A 100 -9.00 0.46 -18.34
C LEU A 100 -8.06 0.68 -17.15
N HIS A 101 -7.68 1.93 -16.87
CA HIS A 101 -6.83 2.28 -15.74
C HIS A 101 -7.46 1.93 -14.37
N THR A 102 -8.78 1.79 -14.30
CA THR A 102 -9.50 1.38 -13.06
C THR A 102 -9.63 -0.12 -12.88
N VAL A 103 -9.24 -0.93 -13.88
CA VAL A 103 -9.32 -2.38 -13.81
C VAL A 103 -8.31 -2.89 -12.77
N ASN A 104 -8.86 -3.46 -11.68
CA ASN A 104 -8.06 -4.04 -10.60
C ASN A 104 -8.63 -5.43 -10.24
N SER A 105 -8.48 -6.37 -11.17
CA SER A 105 -8.89 -7.77 -11.00
C SER A 105 -7.72 -8.65 -10.59
N ASN A 106 -7.99 -9.72 -9.82
CA ASN A 106 -6.97 -10.69 -9.42
C ASN A 106 -6.16 -11.21 -10.62
N GLY A 107 -4.82 -11.20 -10.50
CA GLY A 107 -3.92 -11.68 -11.55
C GLY A 107 -3.52 -10.64 -12.61
N ILE A 108 -4.08 -9.42 -12.54
CA ILE A 108 -3.67 -8.28 -13.36
C ILE A 108 -2.98 -7.26 -12.43
N PRO A 109 -1.75 -6.80 -12.76
CA PRO A 109 -1.12 -5.70 -12.04
C PRO A 109 -1.96 -4.42 -12.13
N PRO A 110 -1.93 -3.54 -11.12
CA PRO A 110 -2.62 -2.26 -11.20
C PRO A 110 -2.02 -1.39 -12.30
N HIS A 111 -2.82 -0.47 -12.85
CA HIS A 111 -2.35 0.44 -13.90
C HIS A 111 -1.11 1.24 -13.49
N LYS A 112 -1.05 1.63 -12.21
CA LYS A 112 0.08 2.33 -11.63
C LYS A 112 0.77 1.47 -10.59
N LEU A 113 2.03 1.14 -10.82
CA LEU A 113 2.89 0.43 -9.88
C LEU A 113 4.01 1.35 -9.42
N THR A 114 4.04 1.66 -8.12
CA THR A 114 5.09 2.46 -7.50
C THR A 114 6.03 1.56 -6.71
N LEU A 115 7.32 1.55 -7.06
CA LEU A 115 8.35 0.75 -6.41
C LEU A 115 9.45 1.63 -5.82
N LYS A 116 10.15 1.11 -4.81
CA LYS A 116 11.33 1.73 -4.20
C LYS A 116 12.45 0.70 -4.08
N GLU A 117 13.69 1.18 -4.07
CA GLU A 117 14.83 0.33 -3.77
C GLU A 117 14.69 -0.28 -2.37
N GLY A 118 15.04 -1.57 -2.23
CA GLY A 118 14.88 -2.33 -0.99
C GLY A 118 13.46 -2.83 -0.70
N ALA A 119 12.46 -2.54 -1.54
CA ALA A 119 11.11 -3.06 -1.36
C ALA A 119 11.03 -4.56 -1.76
N PRO A 120 10.55 -5.45 -0.88
CA PRO A 120 10.26 -6.83 -1.27
C PRO A 120 9.09 -6.87 -2.25
N ILE A 121 9.23 -7.66 -3.33
CA ILE A 121 8.20 -7.83 -4.36
C ILE A 121 7.82 -9.29 -4.54
N MET A 122 6.57 -9.53 -4.93
CA MET A 122 6.08 -10.86 -5.29
C MET A 122 5.85 -10.91 -6.80
N MET A 123 6.41 -11.91 -7.48
CA MET A 123 6.10 -12.15 -8.88
C MET A 123 4.69 -12.76 -9.02
N MET A 124 3.86 -12.13 -9.84
CA MET A 124 2.51 -12.60 -10.12
C MET A 124 2.42 -13.54 -11.33
N ARG A 125 3.49 -13.63 -12.14
CA ARG A 125 3.54 -14.45 -13.36
C ARG A 125 4.87 -15.19 -13.44
N ASN A 126 4.82 -16.43 -13.93
CA ASN A 126 6.02 -17.17 -14.27
C ASN A 126 6.63 -16.58 -15.55
N LEU A 127 7.92 -16.20 -15.49
CA LEU A 127 8.66 -15.65 -16.62
C LEU A 127 9.23 -16.75 -17.54
N ASN A 128 9.34 -17.99 -17.03
CA ASN A 128 9.73 -19.16 -17.82
C ASN A 128 8.69 -20.28 -17.67
N PRO A 129 7.59 -20.23 -18.44
CA PRO A 129 6.53 -21.22 -18.38
C PRO A 129 6.87 -22.58 -19.03
N ASP A 130 8.05 -22.71 -19.67
CA ASP A 130 8.51 -23.88 -20.40
C ASP A 130 9.52 -24.75 -19.62
#